data_AF-A0A396P9W6-F1
#
_entry.id   AF-A0A396P9W6-F1
#
_cell.length_a   1.000
_cell.length_b   1.000
_cell.length_c   1.000
_cell.angle_alpha   90.00
_cell.angle_beta   90.00
_cell.angle_gamma   90.00
#
_symmetry.space_group_name_H-M   'P 1'
#
loop_
_entity.id
_entity.type
_entity.pdbx_description
1 polymer ?
#
loop_
_entity_poly.entity_id
_entity_poly.type
_entity_poly.pdbx_seq_one_letter_code
_entity_poly.pdbx_strand_id
1 'polypeptide(L)'
;MSFEEQYREVAISCFRYLGFTSFEQVDRLTIAQYEIMMEALRYRIVDDEYRAHRQAFLNFAAQAQKKSGKKTVPVYKRFRNFFDYEKELKNVKEKKRKKGDPRFAGISKLLKRGE
;
A
#
# COMPACT_ATOMS: atom_id res chain seq x y z
N MET A 1 14.09 15.07 -13.55
CA MET A 1 12.66 14.91 -13.84
C MET A 1 12.09 16.30 -14.05
N SER A 2 11.50 16.56 -15.21
CA SER A 2 10.89 17.85 -15.55
C SER A 2 9.52 17.99 -14.87
N PHE A 3 8.97 19.21 -14.89
CA PHE A 3 7.61 19.46 -14.40
C PHE A 3 6.58 18.71 -15.24
N GLU A 4 6.73 18.69 -16.57
CA GLU A 4 5.82 17.99 -17.48
C GLU A 4 5.80 16.48 -17.21
N GLU A 5 6.96 15.89 -16.91
CA GLU A 5 7.07 14.48 -16.53
C GLU A 5 6.32 14.20 -15.21
N GLN A 6 6.52 15.04 -14.19
CA GLN A 6 5.82 14.92 -12.90
C GLN A 6 4.30 15.07 -13.05
N TYR A 7 3.87 16.10 -13.78
CA TYR A 7 2.46 16.35 -14.03
C TYR A 7 1.82 15.18 -14.76
N ARG A 8 2.50 14.61 -15.77
CA ARG A 8 2.03 13.44 -16.50
C ARG A 8 1.83 12.23 -15.58
N GLU A 9 2.75 11.97 -14.67
CA GLU A 9 2.62 10.87 -13.69
C GLU A 9 1.43 11.07 -12.73
N VAL A 10 1.24 12.31 -12.25
CA VAL A 10 0.12 12.69 -11.39
C VAL A 10 -1.19 12.49 -12.15
N ALA A 11 -1.32 13.01 -13.36
CA ALA A 11 -2.52 12.91 -14.18
C ALA A 11 -2.89 11.44 -14.45
N ILE A 12 -1.93 10.61 -14.85
CA ILE A 12 -2.15 9.16 -15.06
C ILE A 12 -2.68 8.50 -13.78
N SER A 13 -2.08 8.80 -12.63
CA SER A 13 -2.50 8.22 -11.36
C SER A 13 -3.92 8.65 -10.98
N CYS A 14 -4.24 9.92 -11.21
CA CYS A 14 -5.57 10.48 -10.95
C CYS A 14 -6.65 9.78 -11.80
N PHE A 15 -6.44 9.69 -13.11
CA PHE A 15 -7.39 9.04 -14.01
C PHE A 15 -7.52 7.55 -13.74
N ARG A 16 -6.39 6.86 -13.53
CA ARG A 16 -6.38 5.41 -13.40
C ARG A 16 -6.95 4.92 -12.07
N TYR A 17 -6.68 5.62 -10.97
CA TYR A 17 -6.89 5.07 -9.63
C TYR A 17 -7.79 5.91 -8.74
N LEU A 18 -7.85 7.23 -8.97
CA LEU A 18 -8.55 8.17 -8.08
C LEU A 18 -9.91 8.60 -8.63
N GLY A 19 -10.33 8.07 -9.78
CA GLY A 19 -11.67 8.29 -10.35
C GLY A 19 -11.84 9.65 -11.01
N PHE A 20 -10.73 10.33 -11.34
CA PHE A 20 -10.79 11.60 -12.05
C PHE A 20 -11.18 11.34 -13.50
N THR A 21 -11.85 12.32 -14.11
CA THR A 21 -12.38 12.21 -15.48
C THR A 21 -11.99 13.40 -16.36
N SER A 22 -11.36 14.44 -15.81
CA SER A 22 -10.86 15.59 -16.58
C SER A 22 -9.54 16.15 -16.03
N PHE A 23 -8.78 16.83 -16.89
CA PHE A 23 -7.56 17.54 -16.50
C PHE A 23 -7.85 18.71 -15.56
N GLU A 24 -8.99 19.37 -15.68
CA GLU A 24 -9.39 20.44 -14.76
C GLU A 24 -9.45 19.96 -13.30
N GLN A 25 -9.88 18.71 -13.06
CA GLN A 25 -9.83 18.13 -11.72
C GLN A 25 -8.39 17.94 -11.24
N VAL A 26 -7.48 17.53 -12.13
CA VAL A 26 -6.05 17.34 -11.85
C VAL A 26 -5.39 18.69 -11.55
N ASP A 27 -5.69 19.73 -12.32
CA ASP A 27 -5.09 21.06 -12.21
C ASP A 27 -5.45 21.75 -10.89
N ARG A 28 -6.60 21.41 -10.31
CA ARG A 28 -7.06 21.93 -9.01
C ARG A 28 -6.40 21.23 -7.81
N LEU A 29 -5.64 20.16 -8.03
CA LEU A 29 -4.97 19.45 -6.94
C LEU A 29 -3.72 20.18 -6.48
N THR A 30 -3.64 20.36 -5.16
CA THR A 30 -2.36 20.66 -4.51
C THR A 30 -1.54 19.38 -4.35
N ILE A 31 -0.22 19.52 -4.28
CA ILE A 31 0.70 18.40 -4.03
C ILE A 31 0.32 17.66 -2.74
N ALA A 32 -0.03 18.39 -1.67
CA ALA A 32 -0.43 17.81 -0.39
C ALA A 32 -1.70 16.96 -0.49
N GLN A 33 -2.72 17.42 -1.23
CA GLN A 33 -3.93 16.65 -1.48
C GLN A 33 -3.62 15.38 -2.27
N TYR A 34 -2.82 15.49 -3.33
CA TYR A 34 -2.40 14.33 -4.12
C TYR A 34 -1.64 13.30 -3.27
N GLU A 35 -0.74 13.74 -2.39
CA GLU A 35 -0.01 12.84 -1.49
C GLU A 35 -0.92 12.06 -0.54
N ILE A 36 -1.94 12.72 0.03
CA ILE A 36 -2.95 12.07 0.87
C ILE A 36 -3.76 11.06 0.06
N MET A 37 -4.18 11.42 -1.15
CA MET A 37 -4.94 10.51 -2.03
C MET A 37 -4.11 9.27 -2.40
N MET A 38 -2.82 9.45 -2.71
CA MET A 38 -1.92 8.33 -2.98
C MET A 38 -1.65 7.48 -1.74
N GLU A 39 -1.69 8.07 -0.54
CA GLU A 39 -1.66 7.31 0.72
C GLU A 39 -2.91 6.47 0.91
N ALA A 40 -4.10 7.06 0.74
CA ALA A 40 -5.37 6.34 0.78
C ALA A 40 -5.41 5.20 -0.26
N LEU A 41 -4.90 5.44 -1.47
CA LEU A 41 -4.79 4.43 -2.52
C LEU A 41 -3.93 3.24 -2.08
N ARG A 42 -2.80 3.48 -1.40
CA ARG A 42 -1.95 2.40 -0.88
C ARG A 42 -2.68 1.54 0.16
N TYR A 43 -3.48 2.15 1.03
CA TYR A 43 -4.31 1.38 1.96
C TYR A 43 -5.37 0.55 1.22
N ARG A 44 -6.05 1.13 0.23
CA ARG A 44 -7.03 0.40 -0.59
C ARG A 44 -6.42 -0.82 -1.28
N ILE A 45 -5.19 -0.71 -1.79
CA ILE A 45 -4.48 -1.83 -2.41
C ILE A 45 -4.26 -2.97 -1.40
N VAL A 46 -3.87 -2.66 -0.16
CA VAL A 46 -3.72 -3.68 0.90
C VAL A 46 -5.07 -4.35 1.23
N ASP A 47 -6.17 -3.60 1.22
CA ASP A 47 -7.52 -4.16 1.41
C ASP A 47 -7.91 -5.12 0.27
N ASP A 48 -7.58 -4.77 -0.96
CA ASP A 48 -7.85 -5.62 -2.13
C ASP A 48 -6.97 -6.87 -2.15
N GLU A 49 -5.69 -6.75 -1.77
CA GLU A 49 -4.79 -7.89 -1.57
C GLU A 49 -5.32 -8.84 -0.48
N TYR A 50 -5.79 -8.29 0.64
CA TYR A 50 -6.42 -9.07 1.70
C TYR A 50 -7.60 -9.89 1.16
N ARG A 51 -8.51 -9.27 0.39
CA ARG A 51 -9.67 -9.95 -0.20
C ARG A 51 -9.24 -11.06 -1.15
N ALA A 52 -8.31 -10.78 -2.05
CA ALA A 52 -7.78 -11.75 -3.01
C ALA A 52 -7.13 -12.95 -2.30
N HIS A 53 -6.31 -12.68 -1.28
CA HIS A 53 -5.64 -13.71 -0.51
C HIS A 53 -6.64 -14.53 0.30
N ARG A 54 -7.65 -13.87 0.89
CA ARG A 54 -8.72 -14.55 1.64
C ARG A 54 -9.47 -15.51 0.73
N GLN A 55 -9.81 -15.08 -0.48
CA GLN A 55 -10.44 -15.94 -1.47
C GLN A 55 -9.55 -17.15 -1.84
N ALA A 56 -8.26 -16.92 -2.11
CA ALA A 56 -7.32 -18.00 -2.41
C ALA A 56 -7.20 -19.02 -1.27
N PHE A 57 -7.15 -18.54 -0.02
CA PHE A 57 -7.11 -19.39 1.17
C PHE A 57 -8.37 -20.23 1.32
N LEU A 58 -9.55 -19.65 1.08
CA LEU A 58 -10.83 -20.38 1.14
C LEU A 58 -10.94 -21.41 0.02
N ASN A 59 -10.51 -21.08 -1.21
CA ASN A 59 -10.47 -22.02 -2.33
C ASN A 59 -9.58 -23.22 -2.01
N PHE A 60 -8.40 -22.98 -1.43
CA PHE A 60 -7.49 -24.04 -1.00
C PHE A 60 -8.10 -24.90 0.12
N ALA A 61 -8.71 -24.28 1.14
CA ALA A 61 -9.36 -24.99 2.23
C ALA A 61 -10.52 -25.88 1.74
N ALA A 62 -11.33 -25.40 0.80
CA ALA A 62 -12.41 -26.18 0.19
C ALA A 62 -11.89 -27.39 -0.61
N GLN A 63 -10.76 -27.25 -1.32
CA GLN A 63 -10.14 -28.36 -2.05
C GLN A 63 -9.50 -29.40 -1.11
N ALA A 64 -8.86 -28.96 -0.02
CA ALA A 64 -8.20 -29.83 0.95
C ALA A 64 -9.16 -30.76 1.71
N GLN A 65 -10.46 -30.45 1.75
CA GLN A 65 -11.48 -31.30 2.38
C GLN A 65 -11.75 -32.62 1.63
N LYS A 66 -11.33 -32.76 0.37
CA LYS A 66 -11.39 -34.04 -0.37
C LYS A 66 -10.03 -34.74 -0.35
N LYS A 67 -9.81 -35.63 0.62
CA LYS A 67 -9.20 -36.98 0.42
C LYS A 67 -9.24 -37.83 1.70
N SER A 68 -9.78 -39.04 1.55
CA SER A 68 -9.68 -40.16 2.50
C SER A 68 -8.39 -40.94 2.20
N GLY A 69 -7.50 -41.11 3.19
CA GLY A 69 -6.19 -41.78 3.04
C GLY A 69 -5.01 -40.93 3.54
N LYS A 70 -3.77 -41.19 3.06
CA LYS A 70 -2.55 -40.45 3.47
C LYS A 70 -2.76 -38.93 3.31
N LYS A 71 -3.04 -38.27 4.44
CA LYS A 71 -3.67 -36.96 4.56
C LYS A 71 -2.80 -35.85 3.96
N THR A 72 -3.39 -35.04 3.10
CA THR A 72 -2.81 -33.77 2.65
C THR A 72 -3.16 -32.71 3.69
N VAL A 73 -2.15 -32.18 4.38
CA VAL A 73 -2.35 -31.15 5.42
C VAL A 73 -2.06 -29.78 4.81
N PRO A 74 -2.93 -28.76 5.02
CA PRO A 74 -2.65 -27.37 4.68
C PRO A 74 -1.30 -26.89 5.20
N VAL A 75 -0.47 -26.29 4.34
CA VAL A 75 0.77 -25.60 4.74
C VAL A 75 0.42 -24.44 5.69
N TYR A 76 -0.65 -23.70 5.39
CA TYR A 76 -1.16 -22.62 6.23
C TYR A 76 -2.41 -23.07 6.97
N LYS A 77 -2.32 -23.22 8.29
CA LYS A 77 -3.46 -23.59 9.15
C LYS A 77 -4.41 -22.42 9.45
N ARG A 78 -3.90 -21.19 9.39
CA ARG A 78 -4.64 -19.96 9.68
C ARG A 78 -4.38 -18.96 8.58
N PHE A 79 -5.40 -18.18 8.20
CA PHE A 79 -5.27 -17.17 7.16
C PHE A 79 -4.17 -16.14 7.46
N ARG A 80 -4.01 -15.72 8.72
CA ARG A 80 -2.96 -14.78 9.12
C ARG A 80 -1.54 -15.25 8.78
N ASN A 81 -1.31 -16.57 8.76
CA ASN A 81 -0.01 -17.12 8.37
C ASN A 81 0.21 -17.09 6.85
N PHE A 82 -0.87 -16.95 6.07
CA PHE A 82 -0.85 -16.79 4.62
C PHE A 82 -0.74 -15.31 4.24
N PHE A 83 -1.43 -14.41 4.96
CA PHE A 83 -1.36 -12.97 4.76
C PHE A 83 -1.57 -12.22 6.08
N ASP A 84 -0.57 -11.42 6.49
CA ASP A 84 -0.65 -10.60 7.70
C ASP A 84 -1.02 -9.15 7.34
N TYR A 85 -2.33 -8.87 7.36
CA TYR A 85 -2.90 -7.57 7.01
C TYR A 85 -2.37 -6.42 7.87
N GLU A 86 -2.27 -6.62 9.19
CA GLU A 86 -1.80 -5.60 10.13
C GLU A 86 -0.35 -5.21 9.85
N LYS A 87 0.48 -6.21 9.48
CA LYS A 87 1.85 -5.97 9.05
C LYS A 87 1.89 -5.12 7.77
N GLU A 88 1.04 -5.41 6.79
CA GLU A 88 1.02 -4.64 5.54
C GLU A 88 0.51 -3.21 5.72
N LEU A 89 -0.52 -2.99 6.56
CA LEU A 89 -0.94 -1.64 6.95
C LEU A 89 0.20 -0.85 7.62
N LYS A 90 0.96 -1.50 8.51
CA LYS A 90 2.12 -0.89 9.15
C LYS A 90 3.21 -0.53 8.12
N ASN A 91 3.45 -1.38 7.12
CA ASN A 91 4.41 -1.11 6.04
C ASN A 91 4.01 0.14 5.23
N VAL A 92 2.72 0.33 4.93
CA VAL A 92 2.23 1.54 4.25
C VAL A 92 2.53 2.80 5.08
N LYS A 93 2.26 2.75 6.38
CA LYS A 93 2.50 3.86 7.32
C LYS A 93 3.98 4.18 7.49
N GLU A 94 4.85 3.17 7.52
CA GLU A 94 6.31 3.34 7.68
C GLU A 94 6.98 3.88 6.42
N LYS A 95 6.52 3.49 5.22
CA LYS A 95 7.03 4.04 3.95
C LYS A 95 6.84 5.56 3.86
N LYS A 96 5.82 6.14 4.50
CA LYS A 96 5.66 7.59 4.62
C LYS A 96 6.76 8.23 5.48
N ARG A 97 7.08 7.63 6.63
CA ARG A 97 8.07 8.15 7.58
C ARG A 97 9.50 8.18 7.02
N LYS A 98 9.81 7.31 6.06
CA LYS A 98 11.14 7.25 5.44
C LYS A 98 11.37 8.32 4.36
N LYS A 99 10.36 9.09 3.95
CA LYS A 99 10.51 10.29 3.09
C LYS A 99 10.93 11.54 3.89
N GLY A 100 11.85 11.41 4.86
CA GLY A 100 12.56 12.57 5.39
C GLY A 100 13.69 12.92 4.42
N ASP A 101 13.81 14.18 4.00
CA ASP A 101 14.89 14.58 3.09
C ASP A 101 16.26 14.27 3.76
N PRO A 102 17.11 13.43 3.13
CA PRO A 102 18.38 12.98 3.72
C PRO A 102 19.28 14.14 4.14
N ARG A 103 19.12 15.32 3.53
CA ARG A 103 19.87 16.54 3.86
C ARG A 103 19.62 17.02 5.29
N PHE A 104 18.45 16.73 5.87
CA PHE A 104 18.09 17.13 7.23
C PHE A 104 18.29 16.03 8.28
N ALA A 105 18.75 14.84 7.89
CA ALA A 105 18.99 13.73 8.83
C ALA A 105 19.99 14.11 9.94
N GLY A 106 20.99 14.94 9.62
CA GLY A 106 22.00 15.44 10.56
C GLY A 106 21.51 16.53 11.51
N ILE A 107 20.51 17.32 11.13
CA ILE A 107 20.00 18.43 11.96
C ILE A 107 19.27 17.91 13.20
N SER A 108 18.61 16.74 13.08
CA SER A 108 17.97 16.08 14.21
C SER A 108 18.95 15.69 15.34
N LYS A 109 20.24 15.48 15.03
CA LYS A 109 21.30 15.22 16.03
C LYS A 109 21.82 16.50 16.68
N LEU A 110 21.82 17.63 15.96
CA LEU A 110 22.25 18.93 16.49
C LEU A 110 21.22 19.49 17.47
N LEU A 111 19.92 19.39 17.15
CA LEU A 111 18.84 19.86 18.03
C LEU A 111 18.76 19.09 19.36
N LYS A 112 19.15 17.81 19.38
CA LYS A 112 19.17 16.97 20.59
C LYS A 112 20.37 17.20 21.52
N ARG A 113 21.37 17.97 21.07
CA ARG A 113 22.64 18.14 21.78
C ARG A 113 22.77 19.54 22.42
N GLY A 114 21.73 20.34 22.32
CA GLY A 114 21.64 21.70 22.86
C GLY A 114 20.76 21.83 24.11
N GLU A 115 20.47 20.71 24.79
CA GLU A 115 19.99 20.69 26.19
C GLU A 115 21.12 20.25 27.11
#